data_AF-A0A1I6MLP0-F1
#
_entry.id   AF-A0A1I6MLP0-F1
#
_cell.length_a   1.000
_cell.length_b   1.000
_cell.length_c   1.000
_cell.angle_alpha   90.00
_cell.angle_beta   90.00
_cell.angle_gamma   90.00
#
_symmetry.space_group_name_H-M   'P 1'
#
loop_
_entity.id
_entity.type
_entity.pdbx_description
1 polymer ?
#
loop_
_entity_poly.entity_id
_entity_poly.type
_entity_poly.pdbx_seq_one_letter_code
_entity_poly.pdbx_strand_id
1 'polypeptide(L)'
;MPIKTRLAVAAITLLLSAVTPWVSHAAQTDMPAAARDSSRDLDFLRGSPWHVHNRQLPKRLAGSHDWVEFDATDEFIALPGNLGNEEHYRTDHWKDFVSVAFQLYNPKTRQWNEYFVENRSAPGVLQPPVTGGFTGDVGHFEGQDTYAGKPITVRTTWRRLGPNHVTWEQAFSPDGGKSWETNWTMDFTR
;
A
#
# COMPACT_ATOMS: atom_id res chain seq x y z
N MET A 1 -104.84 11.21 -25.31
CA MET A 1 -104.82 9.77 -24.96
C MET A 1 -103.78 9.07 -25.84
N PRO A 2 -102.99 8.10 -25.36
CA PRO A 2 -102.29 8.00 -24.07
C PRO A 2 -100.76 7.73 -24.21
N ILE A 3 -100.13 7.83 -23.05
CA ILE A 3 -98.77 7.50 -22.58
C ILE A 3 -98.08 6.32 -23.28
N LYS A 4 -96.77 6.45 -23.57
CA LYS A 4 -95.77 5.37 -23.41
C LYS A 4 -94.41 5.91 -22.93
N THR A 5 -94.07 5.57 -21.70
CA THR A 5 -92.76 5.70 -21.05
C THR A 5 -91.77 4.69 -21.65
N ARG A 6 -90.53 5.10 -21.94
CA ARG A 6 -89.38 4.18 -22.05
C ARG A 6 -88.13 4.86 -21.47
N LEU A 7 -87.58 4.23 -20.43
CA LEU A 7 -86.24 4.45 -19.90
C LEU A 7 -85.18 3.99 -20.92
N ALA A 8 -84.07 4.71 -21.02
CA ALA A 8 -82.77 4.12 -21.39
C ALA A 8 -81.65 4.87 -20.64
N VAL A 9 -80.73 4.07 -20.13
CA VAL A 9 -79.70 4.35 -19.12
C VAL A 9 -78.54 5.18 -19.70
N ALA A 10 -78.11 6.21 -18.97
CA ALA A 10 -76.88 6.94 -19.23
C ALA A 10 -75.69 6.20 -18.60
N ALA A 11 -74.71 5.79 -19.41
CA ALA A 11 -73.46 5.23 -18.94
C ALA A 11 -72.49 6.36 -18.58
N ILE A 12 -72.17 6.50 -17.28
CA ILE A 12 -71.13 7.40 -16.77
C ILE A 12 -69.80 6.66 -16.83
N THR A 13 -68.86 7.15 -17.63
CA THR A 13 -67.48 6.65 -17.68
C THR A 13 -66.67 7.31 -16.55
N LEU A 14 -66.27 6.53 -15.53
CA LEU A 14 -65.38 6.97 -14.47
C LEU A 14 -63.92 7.00 -15.01
N LEU A 15 -63.31 8.18 -15.08
CA LEU A 15 -61.86 8.33 -15.30
C LEU A 15 -61.15 8.25 -13.95
N LEU A 16 -60.43 7.16 -13.68
CA LEU A 16 -59.49 7.05 -12.56
C LEU A 16 -58.20 7.79 -12.93
N SER A 17 -57.98 8.96 -12.35
CA SER A 17 -56.68 9.64 -12.37
C SER A 17 -55.75 8.95 -11.36
N ALA A 18 -54.71 8.27 -11.86
CA ALA A 18 -53.67 7.68 -11.02
C ALA A 18 -52.81 8.80 -10.41
N VAL A 19 -52.86 8.90 -9.08
CA VAL A 19 -51.97 9.79 -8.31
C VAL A 19 -50.70 9.00 -8.01
N THR A 20 -49.60 9.29 -8.70
CA THR A 20 -48.29 8.72 -8.36
C THR A 20 -47.74 9.39 -7.10
N PRO A 21 -47.42 8.65 -6.03
CA PRO A 21 -46.83 9.25 -4.85
C PRO A 21 -45.41 9.75 -5.16
N TRP A 22 -45.14 10.99 -4.77
CA TRP A 22 -43.81 11.57 -4.79
C TRP A 22 -42.99 10.92 -3.66
N VAL A 23 -42.04 10.05 -4.01
CA VAL A 23 -41.09 9.51 -3.02
C VAL A 23 -39.98 10.53 -2.86
N SER A 24 -39.96 11.23 -1.72
CA SER A 24 -38.81 12.05 -1.31
C SER A 24 -37.61 11.13 -1.10
N HIS A 25 -36.61 11.22 -1.99
CA HIS A 25 -35.29 10.65 -1.73
C HIS A 25 -34.66 11.47 -0.61
N ALA A 26 -34.75 10.98 0.63
CA ALA A 26 -33.91 11.48 1.70
C ALA A 26 -32.45 11.31 1.25
N ALA A 27 -31.68 12.40 1.24
CA ALA A 27 -30.25 12.33 1.01
C ALA A 27 -29.66 11.37 2.04
N GLN A 28 -29.19 10.22 1.56
CA GLN A 28 -28.45 9.28 2.36
C GLN A 28 -27.15 10.00 2.73
N THR A 29 -27.06 10.48 3.95
CA THR A 29 -25.80 10.97 4.49
C THR A 29 -24.82 9.80 4.43
N ASP A 30 -23.89 9.84 3.48
CA ASP A 30 -22.72 8.95 3.47
C ASP A 30 -22.05 9.11 4.83
N MET A 31 -22.27 8.12 5.70
CA MET A 31 -21.44 7.98 6.87
C MET A 31 -20.00 7.85 6.37
N PRO A 32 -19.03 8.62 6.90
CA PRO A 32 -17.64 8.40 6.55
C PRO A 32 -17.33 6.94 6.81
N ALA A 33 -16.90 6.23 5.77
CA ALA A 33 -16.46 4.85 5.88
C ALA A 33 -15.50 4.76 7.08
N ALA A 34 -15.79 3.83 8.00
CA ALA A 34 -14.95 3.64 9.17
C ALA A 34 -13.48 3.52 8.71
N ALA A 35 -12.60 4.37 9.24
CA ALA A 35 -11.21 4.44 8.81
C ALA A 35 -10.57 3.05 8.93
N ARG A 36 -10.27 2.41 7.78
CA ARG A 36 -9.66 1.08 7.67
C ARG A 36 -8.53 0.92 8.68
N ASP A 37 -8.53 -0.18 9.41
CA ASP A 37 -7.41 -0.53 10.29
C ASP A 37 -6.14 -0.79 9.45
N SER A 38 -5.20 0.14 9.52
CA SER A 38 -3.90 0.09 8.82
C SER A 38 -2.84 -0.69 9.59
N SER A 39 -3.14 -1.16 10.81
CA SER A 39 -2.18 -1.88 11.66
C SER A 39 -1.78 -3.25 11.14
N ARG A 40 -2.44 -3.71 10.07
CA ARG A 40 -2.24 -5.01 9.43
C ARG A 40 -1.78 -4.91 7.98
N ASP A 41 -1.45 -3.71 7.53
CA ASP A 41 -1.15 -3.47 6.11
C ASP A 41 0.02 -4.31 5.59
N LEU A 42 1.01 -4.63 6.45
CA LEU A 42 2.19 -5.42 6.12
C LEU A 42 2.11 -6.90 6.55
N ASP A 43 0.96 -7.36 7.05
CA ASP A 43 0.80 -8.76 7.50
C ASP A 43 1.04 -9.77 6.39
N PHE A 44 0.82 -9.37 5.14
CA PHE A 44 0.98 -10.22 3.98
C PHE A 44 2.42 -10.62 3.68
N LEU A 45 3.41 -9.87 4.19
CA LEU A 45 4.81 -10.22 4.04
C LEU A 45 5.16 -11.44 4.90
N ARG A 46 4.41 -11.69 5.98
CA ARG A 46 4.71 -12.75 6.95
C ARG A 46 4.82 -14.12 6.31
N GLY A 47 5.72 -14.93 6.86
CA GLY A 47 6.01 -16.29 6.42
C GLY A 47 7.39 -16.41 5.77
N SER A 48 7.72 -17.65 5.40
CA SER A 48 9.03 -18.04 4.91
C SER A 48 8.93 -19.27 3.98
N PRO A 49 9.83 -19.42 3.00
CA PRO A 49 10.75 -18.40 2.49
C PRO A 49 10.13 -17.60 1.32
N TRP A 50 10.47 -16.33 1.21
CA TRP A 50 10.35 -15.60 -0.04
C TRP A 50 11.61 -15.79 -0.88
N HIS A 51 11.42 -16.01 -2.18
CA HIS A 51 12.48 -15.89 -3.18
C HIS A 51 12.49 -14.47 -3.72
N VAL A 52 13.64 -13.81 -3.66
CA VAL A 52 13.77 -12.40 -4.02
C VAL A 52 14.75 -12.22 -5.15
N HIS A 53 14.29 -11.68 -6.26
CA HIS A 53 15.17 -11.26 -7.36
C HIS A 53 15.44 -9.76 -7.26
N ASN A 54 16.71 -9.39 -7.09
CA ASN A 54 17.14 -8.02 -6.90
C ASN A 54 17.69 -7.43 -8.18
N ARG A 55 17.48 -6.13 -8.36
CA ARG A 55 18.24 -5.29 -9.27
C ARG A 55 18.67 -4.06 -8.49
N GLN A 56 19.97 -3.82 -8.38
CA GLN A 56 20.52 -2.68 -7.63
C GLN A 56 21.54 -1.89 -8.47
N LEU A 57 21.51 -0.56 -8.36
CA LEU A 57 22.56 0.29 -8.93
C LEU A 57 23.83 0.24 -8.05
N PRO A 58 25.01 -0.04 -8.62
CA PRO A 58 26.28 -0.02 -7.88
C PRO A 58 26.65 1.39 -7.36
N LYS A 59 26.29 2.41 -8.14
CA LYS A 59 26.48 3.83 -7.81
C LYS A 59 25.14 4.54 -7.94
N ARG A 60 24.81 5.31 -6.91
CA ARG A 60 23.53 6.03 -6.79
C ARG A 60 23.78 7.51 -7.03
N LEU A 61 22.79 8.21 -7.58
CA LEU A 61 22.83 9.63 -7.92
C LEU A 61 24.02 9.98 -8.84
N ALA A 62 24.36 9.05 -9.72
CA ALA A 62 25.50 9.15 -10.64
C ALA A 62 25.06 9.13 -12.12
N GLY A 63 23.75 9.13 -12.40
CA GLY A 63 23.23 8.95 -13.75
C GLY A 63 23.51 7.55 -14.32
N SER A 64 23.67 6.56 -13.44
CA SER A 64 23.98 5.19 -13.81
C SER A 64 22.72 4.47 -14.29
N HIS A 65 22.86 3.67 -15.33
CA HIS A 65 21.83 2.73 -15.81
C HIS A 65 22.29 1.27 -15.75
N ASP A 66 23.48 1.04 -15.17
CA ASP A 66 24.09 -0.27 -15.05
C ASP A 66 23.56 -0.98 -13.80
N TRP A 67 22.55 -1.83 -13.99
CA TRP A 67 21.96 -2.63 -12.91
C TRP A 67 22.78 -3.89 -12.67
N VAL A 68 23.05 -4.19 -11.40
CA VAL A 68 23.54 -5.50 -10.96
C VAL A 68 22.37 -6.30 -10.42
N GLU A 69 22.27 -7.54 -10.87
CA GLU A 69 21.17 -8.44 -10.50
C GLU A 69 21.70 -9.58 -9.64
N PHE A 70 20.90 -9.98 -8.66
CA PHE A 70 21.26 -11.07 -7.75
C PHE A 70 20.03 -11.61 -7.01
N ASP A 71 20.13 -12.85 -6.56
CA ASP A 71 19.05 -13.50 -5.82
C ASP A 71 19.29 -13.48 -4.32
N ALA A 72 18.19 -13.57 -3.57
CA ALA A 72 18.16 -13.56 -2.12
C ALA A 72 16.99 -14.37 -1.58
N THR A 73 17.02 -14.62 -0.28
CA THR A 73 15.88 -15.15 0.48
C THR A 73 15.48 -14.16 1.55
N ASP A 74 14.19 -14.10 1.83
CA ASP A 74 13.66 -13.24 2.88
C ASP A 74 12.57 -13.96 3.70
N GLU A 75 12.45 -13.57 4.95
CA GLU A 75 11.50 -14.10 5.92
C GLU A 75 10.99 -12.97 6.80
N PHE A 76 9.67 -12.88 6.96
CA PHE A 76 9.04 -11.89 7.82
C PHE A 76 8.32 -12.58 8.98
N ILE A 77 8.69 -12.20 10.20
CA ILE A 77 8.18 -12.76 11.45
C ILE A 77 7.34 -11.69 12.15
N ALA A 78 6.18 -12.07 12.69
CA ALA A 78 5.35 -11.16 13.47
C ALA A 78 6.01 -10.82 14.81
N LEU A 79 6.09 -9.54 15.15
CA LEU A 79 6.49 -9.09 16.48
C LEU A 79 5.32 -9.22 17.48
N PRO A 80 5.61 -9.46 18.77
CA PRO A 80 4.58 -9.57 19.79
C PRO A 80 3.77 -8.27 19.93
N GLY A 81 2.55 -8.37 20.45
CA GLY A 81 1.72 -7.20 20.74
C GLY A 81 1.28 -6.38 19.52
N ASN A 82 1.30 -6.97 18.33
CA ASN A 82 1.00 -6.28 17.06
C ASN A 82 1.91 -5.07 16.82
N LEU A 83 3.15 -5.12 17.32
CA LEU A 83 4.14 -4.06 17.10
C LEU A 83 4.54 -3.94 15.63
N GLY A 84 4.41 -5.04 14.88
CA GLY A 84 4.67 -5.08 13.44
C GLY A 84 5.39 -6.36 13.03
N ASN A 85 6.41 -6.24 12.19
CA ASN A 85 7.18 -7.37 11.65
C ASN A 85 8.69 -7.16 11.82
N GLU A 86 9.41 -8.28 11.86
CA GLU A 86 10.87 -8.38 11.75
C GLU A 86 11.20 -9.15 10.47
N GLU A 87 12.06 -8.59 9.63
CA GLU A 87 12.51 -9.12 8.33
C GLU A 87 13.92 -9.69 8.45
N HIS A 88 14.17 -10.85 7.83
CA HIS A 88 15.45 -11.57 7.83
C HIS A 88 15.92 -11.83 6.41
N TYR A 89 16.63 -10.87 5.85
CA TYR A 89 17.09 -10.91 4.47
C TYR A 89 18.53 -11.46 4.36
N ARG A 90 18.75 -12.35 3.40
CA ARG A 90 20.04 -13.02 3.13
C ARG A 90 20.31 -13.16 1.64
N THR A 91 21.57 -12.99 1.24
CA THR A 91 22.02 -13.23 -0.15
C THR A 91 23.46 -13.73 -0.16
N ASP A 92 23.79 -14.57 -1.15
CA ASP A 92 25.16 -15.01 -1.42
C ASP A 92 25.93 -14.05 -2.33
N HIS A 93 25.27 -13.02 -2.87
CA HIS A 93 25.92 -12.01 -3.71
C HIS A 93 27.04 -11.26 -2.98
N TRP A 94 26.86 -11.04 -1.69
CA TRP A 94 27.89 -10.52 -0.80
C TRP A 94 28.20 -11.58 0.25
N LYS A 95 29.48 -11.95 0.34
CA LYS A 95 29.95 -12.97 1.28
C LYS A 95 29.51 -12.64 2.72
N ASP A 96 28.84 -13.60 3.35
CA ASP A 96 28.34 -13.53 4.73
C ASP A 96 27.35 -12.39 5.00
N PHE A 97 26.66 -11.87 3.97
CA PHE A 97 25.73 -10.77 4.14
C PHE A 97 24.47 -11.17 4.88
N VAL A 98 24.09 -10.34 5.85
CA VAL A 98 22.82 -10.43 6.55
C VAL A 98 22.26 -9.03 6.77
N SER A 99 20.95 -8.91 6.66
CA SER A 99 20.24 -7.71 7.11
C SER A 99 18.98 -8.08 7.88
N VAL A 100 18.61 -7.19 8.78
CA VAL A 100 17.37 -7.24 9.55
C VAL A 100 16.65 -5.92 9.34
N ALA A 101 15.35 -6.00 9.08
CA ALA A 101 14.50 -4.82 9.06
C ALA A 101 13.37 -4.95 10.09
N PHE A 102 12.88 -3.82 10.57
CA PHE A 102 11.72 -3.76 11.44
C PHE A 102 10.66 -2.88 10.79
N GLN A 103 9.48 -3.42 10.52
CA GLN A 103 8.33 -2.63 10.12
C GLN A 103 7.43 -2.45 11.32
N LEU A 104 7.42 -1.26 11.92
CA LEU A 104 6.77 -0.98 13.20
C LEU A 104 5.56 -0.06 13.03
N TYR A 105 4.41 -0.45 13.58
CA TYR A 105 3.18 0.33 13.48
C TYR A 105 3.00 1.30 14.66
N ASN A 106 2.75 2.57 14.36
CA ASN A 106 2.40 3.58 15.36
C ASN A 106 0.88 3.83 15.34
N PRO A 107 0.13 3.40 16.37
CA PRO A 107 -1.33 3.55 16.40
C PRO A 107 -1.79 5.00 16.60
N LYS A 108 -0.92 5.89 17.11
CA LYS A 108 -1.25 7.32 17.28
C LYS A 108 -1.23 8.06 15.95
N THR A 109 -0.22 7.81 15.11
CA THR A 109 -0.10 8.44 13.79
C THR A 109 -0.76 7.62 12.68
N ARG A 110 -1.10 6.36 12.96
CA ARG A 110 -1.62 5.36 12.00
C ARG A 110 -0.68 5.13 10.83
N GLN A 111 0.62 5.18 11.09
CA GLN A 111 1.68 4.99 10.10
C GLN A 111 2.61 3.86 10.52
N TRP A 112 3.28 3.28 9.55
CA TRP A 112 4.39 2.37 9.77
C TRP A 112 5.72 3.10 9.63
N ASN A 113 6.72 2.62 10.36
CA ASN A 113 8.11 3.00 10.23
C ASN A 113 8.91 1.76 9.82
N GLU A 114 9.72 1.85 8.78
CA GLU A 114 10.62 0.79 8.35
C GLU A 114 12.05 1.18 8.76
N TYR A 115 12.66 0.37 9.62
CA TYR A 115 14.05 0.50 10.03
C TYR A 115 14.88 -0.62 9.42
N PHE A 116 16.14 -0.33 9.08
CA PHE A 116 17.03 -1.30 8.46
C PHE A 116 18.38 -1.36 9.18
N VAL A 117 18.93 -2.58 9.30
CA VAL A 117 20.25 -2.90 9.86
C VAL A 117 20.92 -3.92 8.95
N GLU A 118 22.20 -3.74 8.66
CA GLU A 118 22.97 -4.70 7.86
C GLU A 118 24.43 -4.78 8.36
N ASN A 119 25.24 -5.68 7.79
CA ASN A 119 26.58 -6.01 8.29
C ASN A 119 27.75 -5.62 7.37
N ARG A 120 27.51 -4.82 6.33
CA ARG A 120 28.46 -4.48 5.27
C ARG A 120 28.76 -2.99 5.14
N SER A 121 27.76 -2.13 4.88
CA SER A 121 27.98 -0.71 4.55
C SER A 121 27.96 0.21 5.77
N ALA A 122 27.13 -0.12 6.76
CA ALA A 122 26.88 0.54 8.04
C ALA A 122 26.65 -0.55 9.12
N PRO A 123 27.68 -1.37 9.42
CA PRO A 123 27.53 -2.57 10.23
C PRO A 123 26.97 -2.26 11.63
N GLY A 124 25.82 -2.86 11.95
CA GLY A 124 25.19 -2.76 13.28
C GLY A 124 24.54 -1.40 13.58
N VAL A 125 24.38 -0.53 12.59
CA VAL A 125 23.71 0.76 12.73
C VAL A 125 22.24 0.61 12.39
N LEU A 126 21.36 1.03 13.31
CA LEU A 126 19.93 1.23 13.02
C LEU A 126 19.77 2.49 12.18
N GLN A 127 19.48 2.31 10.88
CA GLN A 127 19.41 3.41 9.93
C GLN A 127 18.16 4.29 10.16
N PRO A 128 18.18 5.57 9.72
CA PRO A 128 17.00 6.43 9.77
C PRO A 128 15.80 5.75 9.10
N PRO A 129 14.61 5.81 9.69
CA PRO A 129 13.46 5.12 9.13
C PRO A 129 12.88 5.86 7.93
N VAL A 130 12.19 5.10 7.07
CA VAL A 130 11.15 5.64 6.21
C VAL A 130 9.79 5.45 6.90
N THR A 131 8.91 6.44 6.81
CA THR A 131 7.59 6.44 7.47
C THR A 131 6.49 6.60 6.43
N GLY A 132 5.38 5.87 6.61
CA GLY A 132 4.32 5.88 5.62
C GLY A 132 3.18 4.89 5.90
N GLY A 133 2.52 4.45 4.84
CA GLY A 133 1.39 3.53 4.92
C GLY A 133 0.85 3.15 3.56
N PHE A 134 -0.21 2.32 3.56
CA PHE A 134 -0.80 1.80 2.33
C PHE A 134 -2.03 2.58 1.90
N THR A 135 -2.15 2.76 0.58
CA THR A 135 -3.40 3.12 -0.10
C THR A 135 -3.72 2.00 -1.07
N GLY A 136 -4.73 1.18 -0.73
CA GLY A 136 -4.99 -0.07 -1.46
C GLY A 136 -3.80 -1.02 -1.36
N ASP A 137 -3.32 -1.47 -2.51
CA ASP A 137 -2.22 -2.44 -2.61
C ASP A 137 -0.82 -1.81 -2.72
N VAL A 138 -0.73 -0.47 -2.61
CA VAL A 138 0.53 0.26 -2.72
C VAL A 138 0.86 0.97 -1.42
N GLY A 139 2.00 0.62 -0.84
CA GLY A 139 2.59 1.27 0.33
C GLY A 139 3.66 2.26 -0.11
N HIS A 140 3.58 3.50 0.36
CA HIS A 140 4.62 4.51 0.14
C HIS A 140 5.18 4.98 1.48
N PHE A 141 6.50 4.99 1.59
CA PHE A 141 7.21 5.39 2.80
C PHE A 141 8.34 6.33 2.43
N GLU A 142 8.51 7.40 3.19
CA GLU A 142 9.57 8.38 2.95
C GLU A 142 10.30 8.75 4.24
N GLY A 143 11.59 9.04 4.12
CA GLY A 143 12.47 9.36 5.23
C GLY A 143 13.64 10.23 4.80
N GLN A 144 14.25 10.94 5.75
CA GLN A 144 15.47 11.70 5.50
C GLN A 144 16.69 10.86 5.85
N ASP A 145 17.71 10.92 5.00
CA ASP A 145 18.98 10.21 5.21
C ASP A 145 20.16 11.00 4.61
N THR A 146 21.35 10.42 4.62
CA THR A 146 22.54 10.94 3.99
C THR A 146 23.17 9.91 3.06
N TYR A 147 23.55 10.34 1.85
CA TYR A 147 24.33 9.53 0.93
C TYR A 147 25.60 10.29 0.53
N ALA A 148 26.76 9.64 0.69
CA ALA A 148 28.07 10.25 0.47
C ALA A 148 28.23 11.62 1.19
N GLY A 149 27.72 11.72 2.43
CA GLY A 149 27.79 12.93 3.25
C GLY A 149 26.83 14.05 2.85
N LYS A 150 25.93 13.84 1.88
CA LYS A 150 24.93 14.82 1.45
C LYS A 150 23.54 14.38 1.89
N PRO A 151 22.68 15.31 2.36
CA PRO A 151 21.28 15.00 2.66
C PRO A 151 20.55 14.48 1.43
N ILE A 152 19.72 13.47 1.63
CA ILE A 152 18.81 12.92 0.62
C ILE A 152 17.45 12.64 1.27
N THR A 153 16.40 12.57 0.45
CA THR A 153 15.15 11.90 0.82
C THR A 153 15.17 10.50 0.22
N VAL A 154 14.86 9.51 1.05
CA VAL A 154 14.69 8.11 0.64
C VAL A 154 13.20 7.83 0.55
N ARG A 155 12.79 7.11 -0.50
CA ARG A 155 11.45 6.55 -0.64
C ARG A 155 11.54 5.06 -0.83
N THR A 156 10.74 4.30 -0.08
CA THR A 156 10.44 2.90 -0.40
C THR A 156 9.02 2.78 -0.90
N THR A 157 8.78 1.81 -1.78
CA THR A 157 7.45 1.54 -2.31
C THR A 157 7.20 0.04 -2.36
N TRP A 158 6.22 -0.41 -1.60
CA TRP A 158 5.71 -1.78 -1.65
C TRP A 158 4.51 -1.85 -2.59
N ARG A 159 4.43 -2.89 -3.41
CA ARG A 159 3.23 -3.19 -4.21
C ARG A 159 2.86 -4.65 -4.07
N ARG A 160 1.62 -4.91 -3.66
CA ARG A 160 1.05 -6.25 -3.69
C ARG A 160 0.50 -6.52 -5.10
N LEU A 161 1.08 -7.51 -5.78
CA LEU A 161 0.61 -7.96 -7.10
C LEU A 161 -0.28 -9.21 -7.00
N GLY A 162 -0.15 -9.96 -5.90
CA GLY A 162 -0.98 -11.11 -5.57
C GLY A 162 -0.71 -11.62 -4.16
N PRO A 163 -1.32 -12.75 -3.75
CA PRO A 163 -1.04 -13.35 -2.44
C PRO A 163 0.43 -13.80 -2.28
N ASN A 164 1.06 -14.16 -3.40
CA ASN A 164 2.40 -14.73 -3.45
C ASN A 164 3.36 -13.93 -4.34
N HIS A 165 3.01 -12.70 -4.69
CA HIS A 165 3.84 -11.84 -5.54
C HIS A 165 3.77 -10.39 -5.07
N VAL A 166 4.92 -9.84 -4.72
CA VAL A 166 5.07 -8.49 -4.18
C VAL A 166 6.32 -7.88 -4.79
N THR A 167 6.31 -6.57 -5.05
CA THR A 167 7.53 -5.84 -5.40
C THR A 167 7.84 -4.79 -4.36
N TRP A 168 9.13 -4.57 -4.14
CA TRP A 168 9.63 -3.43 -3.38
C TRP A 168 10.60 -2.62 -4.23
N GLU A 169 10.60 -1.30 -4.05
CA GLU A 169 11.51 -0.40 -4.72
C GLU A 169 12.05 0.64 -3.74
N GLN A 170 13.32 1.01 -3.90
CA GLN A 170 13.94 2.17 -3.27
C GLN A 170 14.31 3.22 -4.30
N ALA A 171 14.01 4.47 -3.96
CA ALA A 171 14.44 5.63 -4.71
C ALA A 171 15.08 6.68 -3.81
N PHE A 172 16.12 7.35 -4.33
CA PHE A 172 16.78 8.48 -3.68
C PHE A 172 16.44 9.78 -4.39
N SER A 173 16.27 10.84 -3.61
CA SER A 173 16.09 12.20 -4.10
C SER A 173 17.11 13.13 -3.47
N PRO A 174 17.95 13.83 -4.28
CA PRO A 174 18.91 14.81 -3.79
C PRO A 174 18.31 16.22 -3.62
N ASP A 175 17.04 16.43 -4.01
CA ASP A 175 16.43 17.76 -4.15
C ASP A 175 15.10 17.91 -3.40
N GLY A 176 14.91 17.10 -2.36
CA GLY A 176 13.73 17.14 -1.49
C GLY A 176 12.47 16.60 -2.17
N GLY A 177 12.61 15.57 -3.01
CA GLY A 177 11.52 14.85 -3.65
C GLY A 177 11.06 15.40 -5.00
N LYS A 178 11.77 16.37 -5.59
CA LYS A 178 11.41 16.93 -6.91
C LYS A 178 11.81 15.99 -8.04
N SER A 179 12.95 15.32 -7.90
CA SER A 179 13.40 14.25 -8.78
C SER A 179 13.80 13.02 -7.97
N TRP A 180 13.70 11.84 -8.60
CA TRP A 180 13.92 10.55 -7.96
C TRP A 180 14.74 9.62 -8.86
N GLU A 181 15.73 8.96 -8.28
CA GLU A 181 16.46 7.86 -8.92
C GLU A 181 16.09 6.56 -8.20
N THR A 182 15.28 5.71 -8.84
CA THR A 182 15.10 4.32 -8.41
C THR A 182 16.44 3.61 -8.52
N ASN A 183 16.93 3.09 -7.41
CA ASN A 183 18.27 2.53 -7.30
C ASN A 183 18.32 1.11 -6.74
N TRP A 184 17.18 0.58 -6.32
CA TRP A 184 17.04 -0.82 -5.94
C TRP A 184 15.59 -1.25 -6.19
N THR A 185 15.41 -2.40 -6.84
CA THR A 185 14.13 -3.08 -6.95
C THR A 185 14.27 -4.53 -6.50
N MET A 186 13.22 -5.06 -5.88
CA MET A 186 13.12 -6.44 -5.44
C MET A 186 11.78 -7.01 -5.91
N ASP A 187 11.82 -8.19 -6.54
CA ASP A 187 10.64 -8.97 -6.90
C ASP A 187 10.58 -10.21 -6.00
N PHE A 188 9.53 -10.29 -5.17
CA PHE A 188 9.33 -11.33 -4.18
C PHE A 188 8.30 -12.34 -4.66
N THR A 189 8.66 -13.62 -4.68
CA THR A 189 7.76 -14.74 -5.06
C THR A 189 7.83 -15.90 -4.07
N ARG A 190 6.76 -16.70 -4.02
CA ARG A 190 6.62 -17.89 -3.15
C ARG A 190 5.63 -18.92 -3.70
#